data_AF-A0A7C0YWI1-F1
#
_entry.id   AF-A0A7C0YWI1-F1
#
_cell.length_a   1.000
_cell.length_b   1.000
_cell.length_c   1.000
_cell.angle_alpha   90.00
_cell.angle_beta   90.00
_cell.angle_gamma   90.00
#
_symmetry.space_group_name_H-M   'P 1'
#
loop_
_entity.id
_entity.type
_entity.pdbx_description
1 polymer ?
#
loop_
_entity_poly.entity_id
_entity_poly.type
_entity_poly.pdbx_seq_one_letter_code
_entity_poly.pdbx_strand_id
1 'polypeptide(L)'
;IDMYGFPERANAETKHEAAFRRHGADMWAAHRRLLKLGMAAIAIPVFEATSALDYLTMRPEVDRYRIGVMGLSGGATSAIAVALLDERVRAVAAAGYSHSFIQGCPCGLLPPEWRDDPQLVLELYAALAPKYALFIAERPVDMRFVRHIYTILGARRKLHIFRLFESGQHCELGPQGRGIIVEFFAESLGYPDKLPSDDELLCFPEGMPQDRMTLDELVSLIERGSE
;
A
#
# COMPACT_ATOMS: atom_id res chain seq x y z
N ILE A 1 2.78 -5.93 -5.69
CA ILE A 1 2.56 -5.18 -6.94
C ILE A 1 3.57 -4.04 -7.00
N ASP A 2 4.19 -3.83 -8.15
CA ASP A 2 5.10 -2.69 -8.34
C ASP A 2 4.29 -1.45 -8.69
N MET A 3 4.56 -0.34 -7.99
CA MET A 3 4.06 0.97 -8.42
C MET A 3 4.70 1.35 -9.75
N TYR A 4 4.01 2.11 -10.58
CA TYR A 4 4.61 2.68 -11.79
C TYR A 4 5.86 3.49 -11.42
N GLY A 5 6.96 3.21 -12.13
CA GLY A 5 8.29 3.72 -11.85
C GLY A 5 9.12 2.90 -10.84
N PHE A 6 8.52 2.01 -10.07
CA PHE A 6 9.28 1.16 -9.14
C PHE A 6 9.48 -0.24 -9.72
N PRO A 7 10.47 -0.96 -9.18
CA PRO A 7 11.59 -1.57 -9.91
C PRO A 7 11.25 -2.10 -11.32
N GLU A 8 10.48 -3.17 -11.49
CA GLU A 8 10.27 -3.76 -12.82
C GLU A 8 9.56 -2.79 -13.78
N ARG A 9 8.79 -1.83 -13.25
CA ARG A 9 8.08 -0.78 -14.01
C ARG A 9 8.86 0.53 -14.14
N ALA A 10 10.14 0.55 -13.75
CA ALA A 10 11.01 1.69 -13.98
C ALA A 10 11.35 1.80 -15.48
N ASN A 11 11.53 3.03 -15.97
CA ASN A 11 12.17 3.23 -17.28
C ASN A 11 13.65 2.83 -17.16
N ALA A 12 14.16 2.09 -18.14
CA ALA A 12 15.46 1.40 -18.12
C ALA A 12 16.70 2.30 -17.89
N GLU A 13 16.54 3.63 -17.85
CA GLU A 13 17.64 4.60 -17.91
C GLU A 13 18.07 5.22 -16.57
N THR A 14 17.40 4.93 -15.45
CA THR A 14 17.67 5.69 -14.20
C THR A 14 18.22 4.83 -13.06
N LYS A 15 19.45 5.13 -12.63
CA LYS A 15 20.06 4.66 -11.38
C LYS A 15 19.16 5.04 -10.18
N HIS A 16 19.10 4.15 -9.18
CA HIS A 16 18.14 4.14 -8.05
C HIS A 16 17.74 5.50 -7.44
N GLU A 17 18.67 6.42 -7.21
CA GLU A 17 18.38 7.70 -6.54
C GLU A 17 17.79 8.77 -7.47
N ALA A 18 18.24 8.82 -8.73
CA ALA A 18 17.68 9.72 -9.74
C ALA A 18 16.30 9.22 -10.22
N ALA A 19 16.11 7.89 -10.24
CA ALA A 19 14.83 7.25 -10.52
C ALA A 19 13.76 7.68 -9.51
N PHE A 20 14.08 7.68 -8.21
CA PHE A 20 13.13 8.03 -7.15
C PHE A 20 12.57 9.45 -7.29
N ARG A 21 13.45 10.45 -7.54
CA ARG A 21 13.00 11.85 -7.72
C ARG A 21 12.22 12.05 -9.02
N ARG A 22 12.66 11.43 -10.11
CA ARG A 22 11.99 11.54 -11.42
C ARG A 22 10.61 10.87 -11.37
N HIS A 23 10.47 9.73 -10.70
CA HIS A 23 9.16 9.07 -10.55
C HIS A 23 8.20 9.77 -9.63
N GLY A 24 8.72 10.39 -8.57
CA GLY A 24 7.91 11.33 -7.83
C GLY A 24 7.25 12.35 -8.76
N ALA A 25 8.01 12.93 -9.68
CA ALA A 25 7.48 13.86 -10.67
C ALA A 25 6.50 13.23 -11.67
N ASP A 26 6.79 12.02 -12.18
CA ASP A 26 5.92 11.32 -13.14
C ASP A 26 4.57 10.93 -12.51
N MET A 27 4.58 10.34 -11.31
CA MET A 27 3.37 10.00 -10.56
C MET A 27 2.58 11.24 -10.18
N TRP A 28 3.25 12.35 -9.84
CA TRP A 28 2.58 13.64 -9.64
C TRP A 28 1.96 14.22 -10.91
N ALA A 29 2.62 14.07 -12.06
CA ALA A 29 2.09 14.49 -13.34
C ALA A 29 0.83 13.69 -13.70
N ALA A 30 0.88 12.37 -13.55
CA ALA A 30 -0.27 11.47 -13.67
C ALA A 30 -1.38 11.86 -12.69
N HIS A 31 -1.05 12.08 -11.42
CA HIS A 31 -2.00 12.49 -10.39
C HIS A 31 -2.73 13.79 -10.77
N ARG A 32 -2.02 14.82 -11.25
CA ARG A 32 -2.66 16.07 -11.68
C ARG A 32 -3.59 15.90 -12.88
N ARG A 33 -3.29 14.97 -13.78
CA ARG A 33 -4.18 14.64 -14.91
C ARG A 33 -5.44 13.94 -14.42
N LEU A 34 -5.29 12.91 -13.60
CA LEU A 34 -6.39 12.15 -13.02
C LEU A 34 -7.31 13.01 -12.15
N LEU A 35 -6.76 13.99 -11.41
CA LEU A 35 -7.57 14.89 -10.58
C LEU A 35 -8.59 15.69 -11.42
N LYS A 36 -8.28 16.00 -12.69
CA LYS A 36 -9.24 16.67 -13.59
C LYS A 36 -10.48 15.82 -13.89
N LEU A 37 -10.36 14.51 -13.73
CA LEU A 37 -11.43 13.53 -13.88
C LEU A 37 -12.07 13.16 -12.53
N GLY A 38 -11.71 13.85 -11.45
CA GLY A 38 -12.16 13.52 -10.09
C GLY A 38 -11.48 12.27 -9.50
N MET A 39 -10.37 11.80 -10.10
CA MET A 39 -9.64 10.62 -9.66
C MET A 39 -8.32 10.98 -9.00
N ALA A 40 -8.00 10.33 -7.88
CA ALA A 40 -6.69 10.43 -7.27
C ALA A 40 -5.80 9.27 -7.76
N ALA A 41 -4.51 9.52 -7.97
CA ALA A 41 -3.56 8.49 -8.45
C ALA A 41 -3.49 7.23 -7.57
N ILE A 42 -3.96 7.27 -6.31
CA ILE A 42 -4.10 6.08 -5.45
C ILE A 42 -5.07 5.04 -6.05
N ALA A 43 -6.01 5.47 -6.89
CA ALA A 43 -6.95 4.59 -7.56
C ALA A 43 -6.25 3.55 -8.43
N ILE A 44 -5.08 3.88 -9.01
CA ILE A 44 -4.30 2.95 -9.83
C ILE A 44 -3.83 1.74 -9.02
N PRO A 45 -2.97 1.88 -7.98
CA PRO A 45 -2.51 0.73 -7.21
C PRO A 45 -3.64 -0.01 -6.49
N VAL A 46 -4.75 0.67 -6.15
CA VAL A 46 -5.95 0.01 -5.59
C VAL A 46 -6.62 -0.89 -6.62
N PHE A 47 -6.83 -0.39 -7.84
CA PHE A 47 -7.41 -1.18 -8.94
C PHE A 47 -6.51 -2.36 -9.32
N GLU A 48 -5.20 -2.14 -9.42
CA GLU A 48 -4.25 -3.21 -9.74
C GLU A 48 -4.17 -4.26 -8.63
N ALA A 49 -4.19 -3.86 -7.36
CA ALA A 49 -4.19 -4.79 -6.24
C ALA A 49 -5.47 -5.63 -6.22
N THR A 50 -6.65 -5.02 -6.42
CA THR A 50 -7.93 -5.74 -6.46
C THR A 50 -8.01 -6.70 -7.65
N SER A 51 -7.51 -6.28 -8.82
CA SER A 51 -7.38 -7.17 -10.00
C SER A 51 -6.41 -8.33 -9.75
N ALA A 52 -5.29 -8.07 -9.06
CA ALA A 52 -4.35 -9.11 -8.67
C ALA A 52 -5.00 -10.11 -7.68
N LEU A 53 -5.83 -9.62 -6.75
CA LEU A 53 -6.60 -10.49 -5.85
C LEU A 53 -7.62 -11.34 -6.61
N ASP A 54 -8.27 -10.82 -7.65
CA ASP A 54 -9.16 -11.62 -8.52
C ASP A 54 -8.41 -12.81 -9.11
N TYR A 55 -7.23 -12.57 -9.69
CA TYR A 55 -6.40 -13.65 -10.22
C TYR A 55 -5.89 -14.60 -9.13
N LEU A 56 -5.33 -14.07 -8.04
CA LEU A 56 -4.77 -14.88 -6.95
C LEU A 56 -5.81 -15.84 -6.36
N THR A 57 -7.05 -15.38 -6.20
CA THR A 57 -8.13 -16.24 -5.66
C THR A 57 -8.59 -17.36 -6.59
N MET A 58 -8.16 -17.38 -7.85
CA MET A 58 -8.39 -18.49 -8.78
C MET A 58 -7.29 -19.56 -8.69
N ARG A 59 -6.18 -19.30 -7.99
CA ARG A 59 -5.03 -20.20 -7.88
C ARG A 59 -5.30 -21.30 -6.85
N PRO A 60 -5.08 -22.59 -7.16
CA PRO A 60 -5.32 -23.69 -6.21
C PRO A 60 -4.42 -23.63 -4.97
N GLU A 61 -3.25 -23.01 -5.08
CA GLU A 61 -2.31 -22.80 -3.97
C GLU A 61 -2.69 -21.65 -3.02
N VAL A 62 -3.68 -20.82 -3.36
CA VAL A 62 -4.09 -19.67 -2.55
C VAL A 62 -5.33 -20.02 -1.74
N ASP A 63 -5.21 -19.92 -0.41
CA ASP A 63 -6.37 -19.94 0.47
C ASP A 63 -7.06 -18.57 0.44
N ARG A 64 -8.18 -18.50 -0.28
CA ARG A 64 -8.99 -17.27 -0.42
C ARG A 64 -9.52 -16.70 0.90
N TYR A 65 -9.47 -17.45 2.01
CA TYR A 65 -9.89 -16.99 3.32
C TYR A 65 -8.75 -16.39 4.15
N ARG A 66 -7.49 -16.51 3.69
CA ARG A 66 -6.27 -16.08 4.40
C ARG A 66 -5.50 -15.04 3.61
N ILE A 67 -6.18 -13.98 3.18
CA ILE A 67 -5.60 -12.90 2.37
C ILE A 67 -5.22 -11.71 3.25
N GLY A 68 -3.97 -11.29 3.13
CA GLY A 68 -3.43 -10.08 3.75
C GLY A 68 -2.82 -9.14 2.73
N VAL A 69 -2.80 -7.84 3.04
CA VAL A 69 -2.12 -6.83 2.23
C VAL A 69 -1.17 -6.02 3.10
N MET A 70 0.00 -5.68 2.57
CA MET A 70 0.94 -4.81 3.26
C MET A 70 1.41 -3.67 2.37
N GLY A 71 1.82 -2.58 3.00
CA GLY A 71 2.38 -1.45 2.29
C GLY A 71 3.29 -0.59 3.15
N LEU A 72 4.25 0.05 2.49
CA LEU A 72 5.22 0.96 3.07
C LEU A 72 5.05 2.36 2.46
N SER A 73 5.03 3.41 3.30
CA SER A 73 4.90 4.81 2.87
C SER A 73 3.66 5.03 1.99
N GLY A 74 3.78 5.49 0.74
CA GLY A 74 2.65 5.58 -0.20
C GLY A 74 1.93 4.24 -0.42
N GLY A 75 2.67 3.13 -0.34
CA GLY A 75 2.12 1.77 -0.39
C GLY A 75 1.23 1.46 0.82
N ALA A 76 1.50 2.02 1.99
CA ALA A 76 0.66 1.83 3.18
C ALA A 76 -0.74 2.42 2.95
N THR A 77 -0.81 3.60 2.34
CA THR A 77 -2.10 4.23 1.98
C THR A 77 -2.88 3.35 1.00
N SER A 78 -2.19 2.80 -0.01
CA SER A 78 -2.79 1.89 -0.99
C SER A 78 -3.29 0.59 -0.32
N ALA A 79 -2.48 -0.01 0.56
CA ALA A 79 -2.85 -1.22 1.30
C ALA A 79 -4.07 -1.01 2.21
N ILE A 80 -4.17 0.14 2.87
CA ILE A 80 -5.34 0.50 3.68
C ILE A 80 -6.58 0.68 2.80
N ALA A 81 -6.46 1.38 1.67
CA ALA A 81 -7.58 1.55 0.74
C ALA A 81 -8.06 0.21 0.17
N VAL A 82 -7.15 -0.68 -0.24
CA VAL A 82 -7.49 -2.04 -0.68
C VAL A 82 -8.16 -2.82 0.45
N ALA A 83 -7.64 -2.74 1.68
CA ALA A 83 -8.22 -3.44 2.81
C ALA A 83 -9.62 -2.93 3.20
N LEU A 84 -9.93 -1.64 2.97
CA LEU A 84 -11.26 -1.08 3.17
C LEU A 84 -12.24 -1.49 2.08
N LEU A 85 -11.79 -1.52 0.82
CA LEU A 85 -12.65 -1.74 -0.35
C LEU A 85 -12.87 -3.22 -0.68
N ASP A 86 -11.93 -4.10 -0.32
CA ASP A 86 -11.98 -5.51 -0.68
C ASP A 86 -12.25 -6.40 0.54
N GLU A 87 -13.43 -7.03 0.58
CA GLU A 87 -13.86 -7.88 1.68
C GLU A 87 -13.03 -9.15 1.86
N ARG A 88 -12.31 -9.59 0.81
CA ARG A 88 -11.44 -10.77 0.87
C ARG A 88 -10.25 -10.53 1.79
N VAL A 89 -9.78 -9.28 1.89
CA VAL A 89 -8.67 -8.90 2.75
C VAL A 89 -9.06 -9.02 4.21
N ARG A 90 -8.34 -9.85 4.96
CA ARG A 90 -8.56 -10.11 6.40
C ARG A 90 -7.57 -9.40 7.31
N ALA A 91 -6.38 -9.12 6.81
CA ALA A 91 -5.32 -8.45 7.55
C ALA A 91 -4.63 -7.37 6.72
N VAL A 92 -4.31 -6.23 7.33
CA VAL A 92 -3.53 -5.16 6.72
C VAL A 92 -2.35 -4.78 7.60
N ALA A 93 -1.16 -4.65 7.00
CA ALA A 93 0.02 -4.10 7.64
C ALA A 93 0.46 -2.81 6.94
N ALA A 94 0.36 -1.69 7.64
CA ALA A 94 0.73 -0.36 7.17
C ALA A 94 1.98 0.11 7.91
N ALA A 95 3.07 0.36 7.15
CA ALA A 95 4.34 0.82 7.68
C ALA A 95 4.78 2.15 7.05
N GLY A 96 5.59 2.93 7.77
CA GLY A 96 6.14 4.19 7.23
C GLY A 96 5.07 5.22 6.88
N TYR A 97 3.89 5.12 7.50
CA TYR A 97 2.78 6.03 7.26
C TYR A 97 2.86 7.21 8.25
N SER A 98 2.60 8.41 7.77
CA SER A 98 2.51 9.62 8.61
C SER A 98 1.08 10.17 8.58
N HIS A 99 0.51 10.46 9.75
CA HIS A 99 -0.83 11.06 9.86
C HIS A 99 -0.88 12.52 9.47
N SER A 100 0.26 13.20 9.49
CA SER A 100 0.50 14.31 8.59
C SER A 100 0.75 13.67 7.23
N PHE A 101 -0.25 13.59 6.36
CA PHE A 101 0.01 13.24 4.99
C PHE A 101 1.00 14.26 4.45
N ILE A 102 2.27 13.86 4.37
CA ILE A 102 3.07 14.11 3.19
C ILE A 102 2.98 15.58 2.73
N GLN A 103 3.35 16.51 3.60
CA GLN A 103 3.93 17.76 3.08
C GLN A 103 5.28 17.38 2.47
N GLY A 104 5.27 17.05 1.17
CA GLY A 104 6.48 16.93 0.35
C GLY A 104 6.94 15.52 -0.07
N CYS A 105 6.38 14.41 0.43
CA CYS A 105 6.65 13.09 -0.19
C CYS A 105 5.98 13.00 -1.56
N PRO A 106 6.72 12.63 -2.62
CA PRO A 106 6.13 12.45 -3.93
C PRO A 106 5.09 11.32 -4.05
N CYS A 107 5.01 10.50 -3.00
CA CYS A 107 4.19 9.31 -2.88
C CYS A 107 2.78 9.56 -2.31
N GLY A 108 2.44 10.79 -1.91
CA GLY A 108 1.13 11.11 -1.34
C GLY A 108 0.04 11.15 -2.40
N LEU A 109 -0.47 9.98 -2.81
CA LEU A 109 -1.38 9.86 -3.94
C LEU A 109 -2.85 10.23 -3.65
N LEU A 110 -3.15 10.78 -2.47
CA LEU A 110 -4.49 11.25 -2.10
C LEU A 110 -4.80 12.66 -2.64
N PRO A 111 -6.08 13.03 -2.79
CA PRO A 111 -6.45 14.41 -3.10
C PRO A 111 -5.85 15.41 -2.10
N PRO A 112 -5.43 16.61 -2.53
CA PRO A 112 -4.87 17.63 -1.63
C PRO A 112 -5.74 17.92 -0.41
N GLU A 113 -7.07 17.95 -0.59
CA GLU A 113 -8.04 18.27 0.46
C GLU A 113 -8.04 17.22 1.58
N TRP A 114 -7.67 15.98 1.27
CA TRP A 114 -7.61 14.89 2.24
C TRP A 114 -6.25 14.84 2.95
N ARG A 115 -5.20 15.43 2.36
CA ARG A 115 -3.86 15.43 2.96
C ARG A 115 -3.79 16.29 4.23
N ASP A 116 -4.60 17.33 4.30
CA ASP A 116 -4.55 18.29 5.41
C ASP A 116 -5.57 18.00 6.52
N ASP A 117 -6.35 16.91 6.41
CA ASP A 117 -7.32 16.48 7.43
C ASP A 117 -6.85 15.20 8.17
N PRO A 118 -6.19 15.34 9.33
CA PRO A 118 -5.73 14.20 10.12
C PRO A 118 -6.87 13.40 10.77
N GLN A 119 -8.07 14.00 10.93
CA GLN A 119 -9.22 13.33 11.52
C GLN A 119 -9.80 12.29 10.55
N LEU A 120 -9.92 12.65 9.27
CA LEU A 120 -10.35 11.73 8.22
C LEU A 120 -9.47 10.46 8.16
N VAL A 121 -8.16 10.59 8.40
CA VAL A 121 -7.22 9.45 8.45
C VAL A 121 -7.57 8.47 9.56
N LEU A 122 -7.80 8.98 10.75
CA LEU A 122 -8.12 8.17 11.91
C LEU A 122 -9.46 7.46 11.73
N GLU A 123 -10.42 8.09 11.03
CA GLU A 123 -11.70 7.49 10.67
C GLU A 123 -11.54 6.36 9.66
N LEU A 124 -10.71 6.54 8.63
CA LEU A 124 -10.36 5.46 7.70
C LEU A 124 -9.66 4.29 8.41
N TYR A 125 -8.78 4.57 9.36
CA TYR A 125 -8.10 3.53 10.14
C TYR A 125 -9.05 2.79 11.07
N ALA A 126 -9.99 3.50 11.69
CA ALA A 126 -11.03 2.90 12.51
C ALA A 126 -12.00 2.04 11.67
N ALA A 127 -12.28 2.44 10.44
CA ALA A 127 -13.14 1.72 9.50
C ALA A 127 -12.58 0.35 9.06
N LEU A 128 -11.29 0.08 9.30
CA LEU A 128 -10.73 -1.25 9.11
C LEU A 128 -11.29 -2.28 10.11
N ALA A 129 -11.84 -1.85 11.25
CA ALA A 129 -12.42 -2.77 12.21
C ALA A 129 -13.60 -3.56 11.58
N PRO A 130 -13.71 -4.88 11.82
CA PRO A 130 -12.94 -5.71 12.74
C PRO A 130 -11.83 -6.54 12.05
N LYS A 131 -11.25 -6.06 10.94
CA LYS A 131 -10.10 -6.71 10.28
C LYS A 131 -8.85 -6.61 11.15
N TYR A 132 -7.91 -7.52 10.95
CA TYR A 132 -6.60 -7.41 11.58
C TYR A 132 -5.85 -6.21 10.99
N ALA A 133 -5.32 -5.35 11.84
CA ALA A 133 -4.60 -4.16 11.42
C ALA A 133 -3.32 -3.98 12.23
N LEU A 134 -2.19 -3.91 11.53
CA LEU A 134 -0.89 -3.54 12.07
C LEU A 134 -0.50 -2.17 11.52
N PHE A 135 -0.12 -1.30 12.44
CA PHE A 135 0.27 0.07 12.20
C PHE A 135 1.68 0.30 12.75
N ILE A 136 2.69 0.29 11.88
CA ILE A 136 4.10 0.64 12.20
C ILE A 136 4.35 2.13 11.91
N ALA A 137 4.33 2.97 12.95
CA ALA A 137 4.52 4.41 12.83
C ALA A 137 5.98 4.83 13.01
N GLU A 138 6.44 5.77 12.17
CA GLU A 138 7.75 6.46 12.33
C GLU A 138 7.68 7.57 13.38
N ARG A 139 6.50 8.18 13.57
CA ARG A 139 6.27 9.27 14.51
C ARG A 139 5.17 8.92 15.51
N PRO A 140 5.16 9.54 16.71
CA PRO A 140 4.05 9.40 17.64
C PRO A 140 2.74 9.82 16.98
N VAL A 141 1.72 8.96 17.09
CA VAL A 141 0.37 9.34 16.68
C VAL A 141 -0.65 8.85 17.68
N ASP A 142 -1.64 9.71 17.93
CA ASP A 142 -2.75 9.43 18.81
C ASP A 142 -3.80 8.51 18.14
N MET A 143 -3.66 7.22 18.41
CA MET A 143 -4.58 6.17 17.94
C MET A 143 -5.74 5.91 18.92
N ARG A 144 -6.04 6.81 19.86
CA ARG A 144 -7.09 6.58 20.87
C ARG A 144 -8.46 6.29 20.25
N PHE A 145 -8.83 7.04 19.21
CA PHE A 145 -10.10 6.82 18.50
C PHE A 145 -10.17 5.42 17.85
N VAL A 146 -9.14 5.04 17.08
CA VAL A 146 -9.05 3.71 16.44
C VAL A 146 -9.11 2.59 17.48
N ARG A 147 -8.36 2.72 18.59
CA ARG A 147 -8.39 1.75 19.70
C ARG A 147 -9.77 1.64 20.33
N HIS A 148 -10.48 2.76 20.46
CA HIS A 148 -11.82 2.79 21.02
C HIS A 148 -12.82 2.03 20.14
N ILE A 149 -12.82 2.30 18.83
CA ILE A 149 -13.70 1.60 17.86
C ILE A 149 -13.43 0.09 17.84
N TYR A 150 -12.16 -0.32 17.75
CA TYR A 150 -11.78 -1.74 17.84
C TYR A 150 -12.23 -2.39 19.15
N THR A 151 -12.26 -1.64 20.26
CA THR A 151 -12.71 -2.16 21.56
C THR A 151 -14.22 -2.36 21.59
N ILE A 152 -15.00 -1.37 21.12
CA ILE A 152 -16.47 -1.46 21.07
C ILE A 152 -16.92 -2.63 20.19
N LEU A 153 -16.22 -2.86 19.07
CA LEU A 153 -16.53 -3.95 18.14
C LEU A 153 -15.97 -5.32 18.58
N GLY A 154 -15.45 -5.45 19.81
CA GLY A 154 -14.90 -6.70 20.34
C GLY A 154 -13.63 -7.18 19.62
N ALA A 155 -13.01 -6.32 18.80
CA ALA A 155 -11.88 -6.63 17.95
C ALA A 155 -10.53 -6.15 18.51
N ARG A 156 -10.47 -5.68 19.76
CA ARG A 156 -9.26 -5.08 20.38
C ARG A 156 -7.97 -5.88 20.12
N ARG A 157 -8.03 -7.22 20.17
CA ARG A 157 -6.88 -8.11 19.97
C ARG A 157 -6.37 -8.16 18.53
N LYS A 158 -7.10 -7.61 17.57
CA LYS A 158 -6.77 -7.56 16.15
C LYS A 158 -6.07 -6.27 15.73
N LEU A 159 -5.93 -5.30 16.65
CA LEU A 159 -5.27 -4.03 16.41
C LEU A 159 -3.88 -4.01 17.06
N HIS A 160 -2.85 -3.87 16.23
CA HIS A 160 -1.45 -3.80 16.63
C HIS A 160 -0.89 -2.44 16.22
N ILE A 161 -0.26 -1.73 17.15
CA ILE A 161 0.37 -0.44 16.87
C ILE A 161 1.79 -0.53 17.39
N PHE A 162 2.75 -0.40 16.48
CA PHE A 162 4.17 -0.45 16.77
C PHE A 162 4.83 0.87 16.39
N ARG A 163 5.87 1.24 17.13
CA ARG A 163 6.68 2.42 16.83
C ARG A 163 8.08 1.98 16.46
N LEU A 164 8.57 2.38 15.30
CA LEU A 164 9.99 2.25 14.98
C LEU A 164 10.74 3.28 15.83
N PHE A 165 11.49 2.78 16.81
CA PHE A 165 12.54 3.54 17.44
C PHE A 165 13.80 3.28 16.61
N GLU A 166 14.54 4.33 16.22
CA GLU A 166 15.93 4.29 15.75
C GLU A 166 16.32 4.17 14.26
N SER A 167 15.44 4.14 13.26
CA SER A 167 15.99 4.03 11.88
C SER A 167 16.62 5.32 11.34
N GLY A 168 16.17 6.52 11.76
CA GLY A 168 16.66 7.81 11.23
C GLY A 168 16.42 8.03 9.72
N GLN A 169 16.11 6.98 8.96
CA GLN A 169 15.84 6.94 7.53
C GLN A 169 14.35 6.64 7.33
N HIS A 170 13.67 7.58 6.66
CA HIS A 170 12.30 7.45 6.19
C HIS A 170 12.22 6.32 5.14
N CYS A 171 11.15 5.52 5.15
CA CYS A 171 10.91 4.44 4.17
C CYS A 171 11.85 3.22 4.26
N GLU A 172 12.44 2.92 5.42
CA GLU A 172 13.20 1.67 5.59
C GLU A 172 12.63 0.81 6.73
N LEU A 173 12.25 -0.43 6.38
CA LEU A 173 11.94 -1.47 7.36
C LEU A 173 13.21 -2.26 7.67
N GLY A 174 13.85 -1.92 8.78
CA GLY A 174 14.92 -2.73 9.35
C GLY A 174 14.44 -4.13 9.77
N PRO A 175 15.35 -5.03 10.17
CA PRO A 175 15.02 -6.42 10.51
C PRO A 175 13.89 -6.56 11.54
N GLN A 176 13.85 -5.67 12.54
CA GLN A 176 12.79 -5.63 13.55
C GLN A 176 11.41 -5.36 12.93
N GLY A 177 11.31 -4.34 12.08
CA GLY A 177 10.05 -3.98 11.40
C GLY A 177 9.55 -5.10 10.51
N ARG A 178 10.46 -5.76 9.77
CA ARG A 178 10.12 -6.93 8.93
C ARG A 178 9.64 -8.11 9.78
N GLY A 179 10.33 -8.43 10.87
CA GLY A 179 9.95 -9.51 11.78
C GLY A 179 8.55 -9.31 12.37
N ILE A 180 8.21 -8.08 12.77
CA ILE A 180 6.88 -7.74 13.30
C ILE A 180 5.78 -7.95 12.25
N ILE A 181 6.04 -7.60 10.99
CA ILE A 181 5.05 -7.80 9.91
C ILE A 181 4.84 -9.30 9.66
N VAL A 182 5.91 -10.08 9.60
CA VAL A 182 5.83 -11.54 9.41
C VAL A 182 5.03 -12.18 10.54
N GLU A 183 5.37 -11.85 11.79
CA GLU A 183 4.69 -12.40 12.96
C GLU A 183 3.21 -11.97 13.00
N PHE A 184 2.90 -10.71 12.69
CA PHE A 184 1.52 -10.24 12.61
C PHE A 184 0.69 -11.03 11.59
N PHE A 185 1.21 -11.28 10.39
CA PHE A 185 0.49 -12.08 9.40
C PHE A 185 0.38 -13.54 9.82
N ALA A 186 1.42 -14.10 10.45
CA ALA A 186 1.38 -15.46 10.97
C ALA A 186 0.31 -15.63 12.07
N GLU A 187 0.20 -14.67 13.01
CA GLU A 187 -0.85 -14.67 14.04
C GLU A 187 -2.25 -14.45 13.44
N SER A 188 -2.36 -13.60 12.41
CA SER A 188 -3.65 -13.19 11.85
C SER A 188 -4.21 -14.18 10.81
N LEU A 189 -3.34 -14.81 10.03
CA LEU A 189 -3.67 -15.62 8.85
C LEU A 189 -3.02 -17.02 8.89
N GLY A 190 -2.25 -17.36 9.92
CA GLY A 190 -1.51 -18.61 10.02
C GLY A 190 -0.14 -18.55 9.36
N TYR A 191 0.78 -19.41 9.82
CA TYR A 191 2.10 -19.55 9.20
C TYR A 191 1.99 -20.18 7.80
N PRO A 192 2.83 -19.74 6.84
CA PRO A 192 2.97 -20.44 5.57
C PRO A 192 3.71 -21.76 5.78
N ASP A 193 3.31 -22.81 5.05
CA ASP A 193 4.00 -24.12 5.10
C ASP A 193 5.38 -24.07 4.43
N LYS A 194 5.58 -23.15 3.48
CA LYS A 194 6.84 -22.92 2.76
C LYS A 194 7.00 -21.42 2.50
N LEU A 195 8.22 -20.90 2.72
CA LEU A 195 8.61 -19.58 2.22
C LEU A 195 9.22 -19.75 0.82
N PRO A 196 8.76 -18.98 -0.19
CA PRO A 196 9.36 -19.02 -1.52
C PRO A 196 10.77 -18.41 -1.50
N SER A 197 11.65 -18.84 -2.41
CA SER A 197 12.92 -18.14 -2.65
C SER A 197 12.69 -16.82 -3.40
N ASP A 198 13.65 -15.90 -3.34
CA ASP A 198 13.57 -14.63 -4.10
C ASP A 198 13.38 -14.86 -5.61
N ASP A 199 14.01 -15.90 -6.17
CA ASP A 199 13.86 -16.29 -7.58
C ASP A 199 12.43 -16.77 -7.92
N GLU A 200 11.72 -17.36 -6.95
CA GLU A 200 10.31 -17.77 -7.09
C GLU A 200 9.35 -16.56 -7.04
N LEU A 201 9.82 -15.37 -6.63
CA LEU A 201 9.00 -14.16 -6.48
C LEU A 201 9.01 -13.22 -7.69
N LEU A 202 9.92 -13.41 -8.65
CA LEU A 202 9.97 -12.59 -9.87
C LEU A 202 8.86 -13.00 -10.84
N CYS A 203 7.98 -12.06 -11.18
CA CYS A 203 6.95 -12.28 -12.19
C CYS A 203 7.55 -12.33 -13.60
N PHE A 204 8.62 -11.56 -13.83
CA PHE A 204 9.33 -11.50 -15.11
C PHE A 204 10.84 -11.61 -14.88
N PRO A 205 11.38 -12.82 -14.66
CA PRO A 205 12.79 -13.03 -14.32
C PRO A 205 13.74 -12.59 -15.45
N GLU A 206 13.27 -12.54 -16.69
CA GLU A 206 14.02 -12.06 -17.86
C GLU A 206 13.79 -10.57 -18.16
N GLY A 207 13.08 -9.86 -17.28
CA GLY A 207 12.67 -8.47 -17.46
C GLY A 207 11.28 -8.32 -18.05
N MET A 208 10.69 -7.14 -17.84
CA MET A 208 9.31 -6.87 -18.25
C MET A 208 9.09 -6.97 -19.77
N PRO A 209 7.89 -7.40 -20.20
CA PRO A 209 7.50 -7.38 -21.62
C PRO A 209 7.66 -5.99 -22.25
N GLN A 210 8.07 -5.96 -23.52
CA GLN A 210 8.28 -4.71 -24.27
C GLN A 210 6.96 -4.02 -24.64
N ASP A 211 5.87 -4.78 -24.72
CA ASP A 211 4.50 -4.34 -24.99
C ASP A 211 3.71 -3.99 -23.72
N ARG A 212 4.39 -3.85 -22.57
CA ARG A 212 3.74 -3.43 -21.32
C ARG A 212 3.12 -2.04 -21.47
N MET A 213 1.96 -1.85 -20.85
CA MET A 213 1.34 -0.54 -20.73
C MET A 213 2.16 0.35 -19.81
N THR A 214 2.51 1.55 -20.28
CA THR A 214 3.17 2.58 -19.48
C THR A 214 2.15 3.38 -18.66
N LEU A 215 2.64 4.13 -17.65
CA LEU A 215 1.79 5.01 -16.86
C LEU A 215 1.08 6.06 -17.72
N ASP A 216 1.78 6.61 -18.72
CA ASP A 216 1.22 7.64 -19.60
C ASP A 216 0.14 7.07 -20.52
N GLU A 217 0.36 5.87 -21.06
CA GLU A 217 -0.65 5.17 -21.87
C GLU A 217 -1.89 4.82 -21.04
N LEU A 218 -1.71 4.35 -19.79
CA LEU A 218 -2.80 4.07 -18.88
C LEU A 218 -3.63 5.32 -18.57
N VAL A 219 -2.97 6.43 -18.19
CA VAL A 219 -3.67 7.69 -17.90
C VAL A 219 -4.39 8.22 -19.14
N SER A 220 -3.75 8.14 -20.30
CA SER A 220 -4.36 8.55 -21.57
C SER A 220 -5.55 7.67 -21.96
N LEU A 221 -5.52 6.38 -21.63
CA LEU A 221 -6.65 5.47 -21.82
C LEU A 221 -7.83 5.87 -20.92
N ILE A 222 -7.58 6.19 -19.65
CA ILE A 222 -8.60 6.65 -18.70
C ILE A 222 -9.23 7.96 -19.16
N GLU A 223 -8.42 8.92 -19.62
CA GLU A 223 -8.90 10.19 -20.16
C GLU A 223 -9.84 9.99 -21.36
N ARG A 224 -9.45 9.15 -22.33
CA ARG A 224 -10.29 8.85 -23.51
C ARG A 224 -11.60 8.13 -23.16
N GLY A 225 -11.61 7.31 -22.10
CA GLY A 225 -12.82 6.60 -21.66
C GLY A 225 -13.78 7.48 -20.86
N SER A 226 -13.39 8.72 -20.54
CA SER A 226 -14.20 9.68 -19.77
C SER A 226 -14.90 10.72 -20.65
N GLU A 227 -14.68 10.66 -21.97
CA GLU A 227 -15.40 11.43 -23.00
C GLU A 227 -16.68 10.71 -23.45
#